data_AF-A0A925RUL1-F1
#
_entry.id   AF-A0A925RUL1-F1
#
_cell.length_a   1.000
_cell.length_b   1.000
_cell.length_c   1.000
_cell.angle_alpha   90.00
_cell.angle_beta   90.00
_cell.angle_gamma   90.00
#
_symmetry.space_group_name_H-M   'P 1'
#
loop_
_entity.id
_entity.type
_entity.pdbx_description
1 polymer ?
#
loop_
_entity_poly.entity_id
_entity_poly.type
_entity_poly.pdbx_seq_one_letter_code
_entity_poly.pdbx_strand_id
1 'polypeptide(L)'
;MSSLLVAALYKFVDLPDFAALKAPLLKCCEQHHVKGTILLAGEGINGTIAGTVQGVHAVLTYLRSDSRFADLTHKESIATKPPFYRMKVRLKREIVTLGVPGVNPGRMAGTYVKPSEWNKLIDDPNVVVVDVRNDYEVSIGTFKGALNPQTKSFSELPAWVRAAAPLRDKPKVAMFCTGGIRCEKSTAFLRAEGFPEVYHLEGGILKYLESVPKEDSRWEGECFVFDERVAVGHGLKPSHYELCRSCRTPIDATEKSSEFYVEGVSCSNCYAQKSAAKKRGLLERQRQVQLANNRNQAHIGMRLEPKKKAARAGVELIGEANPDNLTRVEKPASTTAVSSPAGDADVGASRRVRRRP
;
A
#
# COMPACT_ATOMS: atom_id res chain seq x y z
N MET A 1 0.20 -24.96 14.23
CA MET A 1 0.74 -23.60 13.93
C MET A 1 -0.08 -22.59 14.73
N SER A 2 0.56 -21.67 15.45
CA SER A 2 -0.17 -20.63 16.21
C SER A 2 -0.80 -19.64 15.23
N SER A 3 -2.11 -19.42 15.35
CA SER A 3 -2.84 -18.38 14.63
C SER A 3 -2.40 -17.00 15.10
N LEU A 4 -2.28 -16.05 14.17
CA LEU A 4 -2.02 -14.65 14.47
C LEU A 4 -3.33 -13.86 14.41
N LEU A 5 -3.51 -12.97 15.37
CA LEU A 5 -4.60 -12.02 15.36
C LEU A 5 -4.22 -10.84 14.46
N VAL A 6 -5.13 -10.42 13.60
CA VAL A 6 -5.01 -9.22 12.78
C VAL A 6 -6.10 -8.24 13.18
N ALA A 7 -5.70 -7.04 13.58
CA ALA A 7 -6.62 -5.94 13.90
C ALA A 7 -6.51 -4.83 12.86
N ALA A 8 -7.63 -4.51 12.20
CA ALA A 8 -7.78 -3.31 11.37
C ALA A 8 -8.53 -2.25 12.17
N LEU A 9 -8.01 -1.03 12.19
CA LEU A 9 -8.53 0.07 13.01
C LEU A 9 -8.41 1.40 12.27
N TYR A 10 -9.34 2.30 12.55
CA TYR A 10 -9.20 3.71 12.20
C TYR A 10 -10.02 4.55 13.16
N LYS A 11 -9.65 5.82 13.30
CA LYS A 11 -10.48 6.83 13.95
C LYS A 11 -10.13 8.21 13.40
N PHE A 12 -11.15 8.95 13.00
CA PHE A 12 -11.04 10.39 12.76
C PHE A 12 -11.20 11.12 14.09
N VAL A 13 -10.17 11.88 14.47
CA VAL A 13 -10.13 12.69 15.70
C VAL A 13 -9.01 13.72 15.55
N ASP A 14 -9.20 14.91 16.11
CA ASP A 14 -8.18 15.97 16.05
C ASP A 14 -6.94 15.57 16.87
N LEU A 15 -5.80 15.46 16.18
CA LEU A 15 -4.49 15.08 16.74
C LEU A 15 -3.41 16.11 16.35
N PRO A 16 -3.44 17.33 16.89
CA PRO A 16 -2.44 18.37 16.54
C PRO A 16 -0.98 17.95 16.85
N ASP A 17 -0.80 17.09 17.85
CA ASP A 17 0.45 16.50 18.35
C ASP A 17 0.75 15.11 17.76
N PHE A 18 0.06 14.66 16.70
CA PHE A 18 0.20 13.30 16.13
C PHE A 18 1.65 12.86 15.86
N ALA A 19 2.55 13.81 15.56
CA ALA A 19 3.97 13.56 15.36
C ALA A 19 4.66 13.00 16.60
N ALA A 20 4.28 13.47 17.80
CA ALA A 20 4.82 13.03 19.08
C ALA A 20 4.40 11.59 19.42
N LEU A 21 3.23 11.14 18.95
CA LEU A 21 2.70 9.79 19.18
C LEU A 21 3.51 8.69 18.47
N LYS A 22 4.24 9.02 17.41
CA LYS A 22 4.90 8.03 16.54
C LYS A 22 5.92 7.15 17.27
N ALA A 23 6.84 7.74 18.02
CA ALA A 23 7.93 6.99 18.65
C ALA A 23 7.43 6.11 19.82
N PRO A 24 6.60 6.61 20.75
CA PRO A 24 6.01 5.80 21.80
C PRO A 24 5.16 4.63 21.26
N LEU A 25 4.32 4.90 20.24
CA LEU A 25 3.49 3.86 19.63
C LEU A 25 4.32 2.79 18.94
N LEU A 26 5.35 3.18 18.18
CA LEU A 26 6.25 2.21 17.55
C LEU A 26 6.94 1.34 18.60
N LYS A 27 7.42 1.94 19.70
CA LYS A 27 8.06 1.22 20.81
C LYS A 27 7.09 0.22 21.44
N CYS A 28 5.85 0.62 21.71
CA CYS A 28 4.81 -0.28 22.23
C CYS A 28 4.57 -1.47 21.29
N CYS A 29 4.41 -1.23 19.97
CA CYS A 29 4.25 -2.32 19.00
C CYS A 29 5.47 -3.27 18.98
N GLU A 30 6.69 -2.73 18.99
CA GLU A 30 7.92 -3.54 18.98
C GLU A 30 8.08 -4.36 20.27
N GLN A 31 7.78 -3.79 21.44
CA GLN A 31 7.79 -4.48 22.74
C GLN A 31 6.81 -5.66 22.80
N HIS A 32 5.65 -5.54 22.15
CA HIS A 32 4.65 -6.60 22.07
C HIS A 32 4.79 -7.49 20.82
N HIS A 33 5.90 -7.38 20.09
CA HIS A 33 6.19 -8.13 18.87
C HIS A 33 5.10 -8.02 17.78
N VAL A 34 4.38 -6.89 17.76
CA VAL A 34 3.34 -6.58 16.79
C VAL A 34 3.95 -5.98 15.53
N LYS A 35 3.51 -6.46 14.38
CA LYS A 35 3.92 -5.97 13.05
C LYS A 35 2.71 -5.39 12.33
N GLY A 36 2.94 -4.53 11.34
CA GLY A 36 1.83 -3.82 10.73
C GLY A 36 2.22 -2.48 10.16
N THR A 37 1.21 -1.72 9.76
CA THR A 37 1.36 -0.32 9.41
C THR A 37 0.30 0.49 10.14
N ILE A 38 0.73 1.51 10.88
CA ILE A 38 -0.12 2.56 11.43
C ILE A 38 0.24 3.88 10.73
N LEU A 39 -0.77 4.62 10.33
CA LEU A 39 -0.72 5.96 9.77
C LEU A 39 -1.26 6.92 10.83
N LEU A 40 -0.53 8.00 11.07
CA LEU A 40 -0.92 9.10 11.94
C LEU A 40 -0.96 10.38 11.10
N ALA A 41 -2.01 11.16 11.24
CA ALA A 41 -2.14 12.49 10.67
C ALA A 41 -2.86 13.39 11.68
N GLY A 42 -2.88 14.70 11.41
CA GLY A 42 -3.64 15.65 12.24
C GLY A 42 -5.13 15.31 12.34
N GLU A 43 -5.66 14.59 11.35
CA GLU A 43 -7.06 14.13 11.29
C GLU A 43 -7.32 12.78 11.96
N GLY A 44 -6.30 12.09 12.50
CA GLY A 44 -6.52 10.85 13.26
C GLY A 44 -5.51 9.72 13.03
N ILE A 45 -5.99 8.49 13.16
CA ILE A 45 -5.22 7.24 13.08
C ILE A 45 -5.88 6.23 12.13
N ASN A 46 -5.08 5.48 11.39
CA ASN A 46 -5.53 4.34 10.57
C ASN A 46 -4.45 3.25 10.59
N GLY A 47 -4.80 1.99 10.72
CA GLY A 47 -3.81 0.94 10.62
C GLY A 47 -4.35 -0.47 10.54
N THR A 48 -3.44 -1.36 10.16
CA THR A 48 -3.62 -2.81 10.29
C THR A 48 -2.39 -3.37 10.97
N ILE A 49 -2.59 -4.06 12.08
CA ILE A 49 -1.56 -4.67 12.91
C ILE A 49 -1.83 -6.16 13.10
N ALA A 50 -0.78 -6.94 13.32
CA ALA A 50 -0.87 -8.37 13.56
C ALA A 50 0.21 -8.86 14.53
N GLY A 51 -0.15 -9.88 15.31
CA GLY A 51 0.72 -10.48 16.32
C GLY A 51 -0.01 -11.61 17.06
N THR A 52 0.50 -11.96 18.25
CA THR A 52 -0.27 -12.80 19.18
C THR A 52 -1.51 -12.04 19.65
N VAL A 53 -2.54 -12.77 20.10
CA VAL A 53 -3.76 -12.16 20.65
C VAL A 53 -3.40 -11.17 21.76
N GLN A 54 -2.56 -11.59 22.70
CA GLN A 54 -2.09 -10.76 23.82
C GLN A 54 -1.32 -9.53 23.34
N GLY A 55 -0.43 -9.68 22.34
CA GLY A 55 0.36 -8.57 21.84
C GLY A 55 -0.49 -7.51 21.12
N VAL A 56 -1.43 -7.94 20.28
CA VAL A 56 -2.35 -7.03 19.57
C VAL A 56 -3.27 -6.32 20.57
N HIS A 57 -3.85 -7.05 21.53
CA HIS A 57 -4.70 -6.47 22.56
C HIS A 57 -3.94 -5.49 23.45
N ALA A 58 -2.67 -5.75 23.78
CA ALA A 58 -1.83 -4.80 24.53
C ALA A 58 -1.63 -3.48 23.76
N VAL A 59 -1.37 -3.54 22.45
CA VAL A 59 -1.28 -2.33 21.61
C VAL A 59 -2.61 -1.57 21.54
N LEU A 60 -3.74 -2.28 21.44
CA LEU A 60 -5.06 -1.66 21.43
C LEU A 60 -5.39 -0.99 22.78
N THR A 61 -5.03 -1.64 23.89
CA THR A 61 -5.15 -1.06 25.23
C THR A 61 -4.27 0.18 25.39
N TYR A 62 -3.03 0.14 24.90
CA TYR A 62 -2.14 1.30 24.88
C TYR A 62 -2.76 2.46 24.09
N LEU A 63 -3.31 2.21 22.89
CA LEU A 63 -4.00 3.24 22.13
C LEU A 63 -5.18 3.82 22.92
N ARG A 64 -6.04 2.98 23.50
CA ARG A 64 -7.22 3.39 24.28
C ARG A 64 -6.89 4.10 25.60
N SER A 65 -5.64 4.05 26.07
CA SER A 65 -5.20 4.81 27.24
C SER A 65 -5.12 6.32 26.97
N ASP A 66 -4.98 6.72 25.71
CA ASP A 66 -5.19 8.10 25.28
C ASP A 66 -6.70 8.35 25.19
N SER A 67 -7.20 9.35 25.92
CA SER A 67 -8.64 9.67 25.98
C SER A 67 -9.24 9.95 24.61
N ARG A 68 -8.44 10.41 23.64
CA ARG A 68 -8.87 10.66 22.26
C ARG A 68 -9.15 9.39 21.48
N PHE A 69 -8.68 8.24 21.95
CA PHE A 69 -8.87 6.92 21.35
C PHE A 69 -9.62 5.94 22.27
N ALA A 70 -10.21 6.39 23.38
CA ALA A 70 -10.85 5.50 24.37
C ALA A 70 -11.93 4.59 23.76
N ASP A 71 -12.71 5.12 22.82
CA ASP A 71 -13.77 4.46 22.02
C ASP A 71 -13.27 3.99 20.65
N LEU A 72 -11.95 3.90 20.42
CA LEU A 72 -11.39 3.35 19.18
C LEU A 72 -11.92 1.93 18.96
N THR A 73 -12.66 1.76 17.87
CA THR A 73 -13.14 0.45 17.42
C THR A 73 -12.11 -0.20 16.50
N HIS A 74 -12.13 -1.53 16.47
CA HIS A 74 -11.28 -2.33 15.59
C HIS A 74 -12.03 -3.56 15.10
N LYS A 75 -11.53 -4.16 14.02
CA LYS A 75 -12.03 -5.42 13.46
C LYS A 75 -10.96 -6.47 13.53
N GLU A 76 -11.33 -7.65 13.99
CA GLU A 76 -10.42 -8.77 14.16
C GLU A 76 -10.60 -9.81 13.06
N SER A 77 -9.50 -10.43 12.68
CA SER A 77 -9.48 -11.57 11.75
C SER A 77 -8.25 -12.42 12.04
N ILE A 78 -8.22 -13.64 11.53
CA ILE A 78 -7.13 -14.58 11.77
C ILE A 78 -6.23 -14.70 10.54
N ALA A 79 -4.92 -14.80 10.79
CA ALA A 79 -3.93 -15.17 9.80
C ALA A 79 -3.16 -16.42 10.25
N THR A 80 -2.90 -17.35 9.33
CA THR A 80 -2.07 -18.55 9.59
C THR A 80 -0.59 -18.32 9.35
N LYS A 81 -0.24 -17.20 8.69
CA LYS A 81 1.13 -16.75 8.39
C LYS A 81 1.26 -15.27 8.76
N PRO A 82 2.46 -14.77 9.10
CA PRO A 82 2.67 -13.35 9.38
C PRO A 82 2.25 -12.47 8.19
N PRO A 83 1.21 -11.62 8.34
CA PRO A 83 0.69 -10.80 7.23
C PRO A 83 1.56 -9.56 6.96
N PHE A 84 2.48 -9.25 7.87
CA PHE A 84 3.42 -8.14 7.76
C PHE A 84 4.83 -8.59 8.12
N TYR A 85 5.82 -8.09 7.36
CA TYR A 85 7.22 -8.40 7.61
C TYR A 85 7.83 -7.60 8.77
N ARG A 86 7.37 -6.35 8.98
CA ARG A 86 7.89 -5.39 9.97
C ARG A 86 6.80 -4.42 10.42
N MET A 87 7.01 -3.81 11.58
CA MET A 87 6.19 -2.70 12.05
C MET A 87 6.59 -1.38 11.38
N LYS A 88 5.60 -0.54 11.09
CA LYS A 88 5.79 0.83 10.59
C LYS A 88 4.76 1.76 11.23
N VAL A 89 5.21 2.86 11.82
CA VAL A 89 4.35 3.99 12.17
C VAL A 89 4.74 5.17 11.28
N ARG A 90 3.82 5.70 10.48
CA ARG A 90 4.09 6.70 9.45
C ARG A 90 3.27 7.95 9.67
N LEU A 91 3.94 9.10 9.61
CA LEU A 91 3.27 10.39 9.56
C LEU A 91 2.77 10.65 8.14
N LYS A 92 1.55 11.15 8.03
CA LYS A 92 0.89 11.48 6.78
C LYS A 92 0.16 12.81 6.91
N ARG A 93 -0.17 13.40 5.76
CA ARG A 93 -1.10 14.55 5.70
C ARG A 93 -2.54 14.10 5.96
N GLU A 94 -2.88 12.93 5.44
CA GLU A 94 -4.18 12.28 5.60
C GLU A 94 -3.98 10.80 5.94
N ILE A 95 -4.78 10.24 6.85
CA ILE A 95 -4.79 8.81 7.18
C ILE A 95 -5.45 7.97 6.07
N VAL A 96 -6.20 8.63 5.18
CA VAL A 96 -6.63 8.13 3.88
C VAL A 96 -6.73 9.31 2.91
N THR A 97 -5.96 9.28 1.82
CA THR A 97 -5.76 10.46 0.96
C THR A 97 -6.88 10.63 -0.05
N LEU A 98 -7.80 11.55 0.19
CA LEU A 98 -8.79 12.00 -0.80
C LEU A 98 -8.28 13.24 -1.56
N GLY A 99 -7.49 14.10 -0.90
CA GLY A 99 -6.91 15.29 -1.53
C GLY A 99 -7.89 16.46 -1.73
N VAL A 100 -9.02 16.47 -1.01
CA VAL A 100 -10.00 17.57 -1.05
C VAL A 100 -9.94 18.33 0.28
N PRO A 101 -9.52 19.61 0.28
CA PRO A 101 -9.52 20.45 1.47
C PRO A 101 -10.93 20.63 2.06
N GLY A 102 -11.04 20.77 3.38
CA GLY A 102 -12.30 21.09 4.06
C GLY A 102 -13.26 19.92 4.27
N VAL A 103 -13.01 18.74 3.69
CA VAL A 103 -13.78 17.53 3.96
C VAL A 103 -13.45 17.03 5.36
N ASN A 104 -14.39 17.20 6.30
CA ASN A 104 -14.27 16.71 7.67
C ASN A 104 -15.27 15.56 7.92
N PRO A 105 -14.82 14.29 7.91
CA PRO A 105 -15.71 13.15 8.12
C PRO A 105 -16.47 13.18 9.43
N GLY A 106 -15.86 13.69 10.51
CA GLY A 106 -16.49 13.75 11.83
C GLY A 106 -17.72 14.67 11.91
N ARG A 107 -17.90 15.58 10.93
CA ARG A 107 -19.04 16.50 10.88
C ARG A 107 -19.93 16.31 9.65
N MET A 108 -19.39 15.67 8.61
CA MET A 108 -20.00 15.65 7.28
C MET A 108 -20.29 14.25 6.77
N ALA A 109 -19.99 13.19 7.53
CA ALA A 109 -20.30 11.82 7.11
C ALA A 109 -21.76 11.68 6.62
N GLY A 110 -21.93 10.83 5.61
CA GLY A 110 -23.24 10.35 5.17
C GLY A 110 -23.88 9.43 6.21
N THR A 111 -25.01 8.85 5.82
CA THR A 111 -25.77 7.95 6.69
C THR A 111 -25.09 6.59 6.76
N TYR A 112 -24.74 6.17 7.98
CA TYR A 112 -24.27 4.81 8.25
C TYR A 112 -25.40 3.80 8.03
N VAL A 113 -25.09 2.72 7.31
CA VAL A 113 -26.03 1.62 7.07
C VAL A 113 -25.40 0.34 7.55
N LYS A 114 -26.07 -0.33 8.49
CA LYS A 114 -25.60 -1.60 9.06
C LYS A 114 -25.57 -2.69 8.00
N PRO A 115 -24.66 -3.67 8.10
CA PRO A 115 -24.64 -4.81 7.18
C PRO A 115 -25.98 -5.54 7.03
N SER A 116 -26.75 -5.65 8.11
CA SER A 116 -28.09 -6.27 8.12
C SER A 116 -29.13 -5.53 7.27
N GLU A 117 -28.93 -4.23 7.04
CA GLU A 117 -29.83 -3.37 6.26
C GLU A 117 -29.27 -3.07 4.86
N TRP A 118 -27.97 -3.36 4.65
CA TRP A 118 -27.25 -3.03 3.43
C TRP A 118 -27.88 -3.65 2.18
N ASN A 119 -28.22 -4.95 2.24
CA ASN A 119 -28.84 -5.66 1.10
C ASN A 119 -30.13 -4.99 0.64
N LYS A 120 -31.01 -4.62 1.59
CA LYS A 120 -32.26 -3.94 1.28
C LYS A 120 -32.03 -2.60 0.59
N LEU A 121 -31.00 -1.85 1.01
CA LEU A 121 -30.65 -0.59 0.38
C LEU A 121 -30.14 -0.79 -1.05
N ILE A 122 -29.22 -1.72 -1.27
CA ILE A 122 -28.59 -1.91 -2.59
C ILE A 122 -29.48 -2.67 -3.58
N ASP A 123 -30.51 -3.35 -3.12
CA ASP A 123 -31.54 -3.98 -3.96
C ASP A 123 -32.58 -2.93 -4.46
N ASP A 124 -32.61 -1.70 -3.92
CA ASP A 124 -33.48 -0.61 -4.43
C ASP A 124 -32.95 -0.08 -5.78
N PRO A 125 -33.73 -0.17 -6.88
CA PRO A 125 -33.30 0.30 -8.19
C PRO A 125 -33.05 1.81 -8.26
N ASN A 126 -33.53 2.59 -7.29
CA ASN A 126 -33.28 4.04 -7.20
C ASN A 126 -31.96 4.39 -6.52
N VAL A 127 -31.24 3.41 -5.98
CA VAL A 127 -29.94 3.59 -5.36
C VAL A 127 -28.85 3.34 -6.40
N VAL A 128 -27.86 4.23 -6.45
CA VAL A 128 -26.59 3.96 -7.15
C VAL A 128 -25.59 3.43 -6.14
N VAL A 129 -25.14 2.21 -6.36
CA VAL A 129 -24.11 1.59 -5.53
C VAL A 129 -22.74 1.87 -6.16
N VAL A 130 -21.80 2.41 -5.40
CA VAL A 130 -20.46 2.76 -5.88
C VAL A 130 -19.39 2.09 -5.03
N ASP A 131 -18.50 1.36 -5.69
CA ASP A 131 -17.29 0.82 -5.08
C ASP A 131 -16.22 1.91 -5.07
N VAL A 132 -15.91 2.48 -3.91
CA VAL A 132 -14.90 3.57 -3.82
C VAL A 132 -13.47 3.02 -3.66
N ARG A 133 -13.26 1.74 -3.98
CA ARG A 133 -11.95 1.11 -3.96
C ARG A 133 -11.20 1.31 -5.28
N ASN A 134 -9.90 0.99 -5.27
CA ASN A 134 -9.10 1.07 -6.48
C ASN A 134 -9.43 -0.11 -7.42
N ASP A 135 -9.18 0.07 -8.71
CA ASP A 135 -9.44 -0.89 -9.78
C ASP A 135 -8.98 -2.33 -9.47
N TYR A 136 -7.76 -2.50 -8.95
CA TYR A 136 -7.20 -3.80 -8.60
C TYR A 136 -7.89 -4.48 -7.41
N GLU A 137 -8.63 -3.73 -6.59
CA GLU A 137 -9.44 -4.27 -5.48
C GLU A 137 -10.82 -4.72 -5.99
N VAL A 138 -11.39 -3.97 -6.95
CA VAL A 138 -12.67 -4.29 -7.59
C VAL A 138 -12.53 -5.52 -8.48
N SER A 139 -11.37 -5.69 -9.15
CA SER A 139 -11.14 -6.79 -10.10
C SER A 139 -11.22 -8.19 -9.49
N ILE A 140 -11.09 -8.33 -8.17
CA ILE A 140 -11.16 -9.63 -7.49
C ILE A 140 -12.48 -9.88 -6.74
N GLY A 141 -13.34 -8.87 -6.63
CA GLY A 141 -14.65 -9.01 -6.02
C GLY A 141 -15.28 -7.66 -5.73
N THR A 142 -16.61 -7.57 -5.79
CA THR A 142 -17.40 -6.35 -5.55
C THR A 142 -18.85 -6.72 -5.20
N PHE A 143 -19.68 -5.74 -4.84
CA PHE A 143 -21.13 -5.97 -4.73
C PHE A 143 -21.76 -6.05 -6.12
N LYS A 144 -22.68 -7.00 -6.30
CA LYS A 144 -23.42 -7.17 -7.56
C LYS A 144 -24.07 -5.85 -7.99
N GLY A 145 -23.83 -5.43 -9.23
CA GLY A 145 -24.39 -4.21 -9.80
C GLY A 145 -23.72 -2.89 -9.35
N ALA A 146 -22.66 -2.93 -8.55
CA ALA A 146 -21.94 -1.74 -8.14
C ALA A 146 -21.18 -1.08 -9.32
N LEU A 147 -21.23 0.24 -9.39
CA LEU A 147 -20.40 1.02 -10.31
C LEU A 147 -18.95 0.99 -9.86
N ASN A 148 -18.06 0.73 -10.83
CA ASN A 148 -16.61 0.81 -10.66
C ASN A 148 -16.08 2.13 -11.24
N PRO A 149 -15.59 3.06 -10.41
CA PRO A 149 -14.96 4.30 -10.87
C PRO A 149 -13.69 4.12 -11.71
N GLN A 150 -13.10 2.91 -11.70
CA GLN A 150 -11.82 2.57 -12.35
C GLN A 150 -10.64 3.45 -11.88
N THR A 151 -10.71 3.92 -10.63
CA THR A 151 -9.65 4.76 -10.04
C THR A 151 -8.43 3.91 -9.71
N LYS A 152 -7.24 4.40 -10.06
CA LYS A 152 -5.96 3.79 -9.63
C LYS A 152 -5.57 4.21 -8.21
N SER A 153 -6.08 5.36 -7.78
CA SER A 153 -5.90 5.90 -6.45
C SER A 153 -7.17 6.57 -5.94
N PHE A 154 -7.43 6.48 -4.64
CA PHE A 154 -8.62 7.07 -4.02
C PHE A 154 -8.73 8.60 -4.24
N SER A 155 -7.60 9.30 -4.42
CA SER A 155 -7.57 10.73 -4.76
C SER A 155 -8.13 11.08 -6.15
N GLU A 156 -8.38 10.08 -7.01
CA GLU A 156 -9.03 10.28 -8.31
C GLU A 156 -10.57 10.31 -8.20
N LEU A 157 -11.12 9.80 -7.08
CA LEU A 157 -12.57 9.75 -6.87
C LEU A 157 -13.27 11.11 -7.02
N PRO A 158 -12.74 12.24 -6.50
CA PRO A 158 -13.38 13.54 -6.67
C PRO A 158 -13.61 13.95 -8.12
N ALA A 159 -12.63 13.66 -8.99
CA ALA A 159 -12.75 13.95 -10.41
C ALA A 159 -13.82 13.06 -11.07
N TRP A 160 -13.86 11.78 -10.71
CA TRP A 160 -14.87 10.85 -11.19
C TRP A 160 -16.29 11.26 -10.77
N VAL A 161 -16.51 11.57 -9.49
CA VAL A 161 -17.83 11.98 -8.97
C VAL A 161 -18.37 13.22 -9.70
N ARG A 162 -17.52 14.22 -9.93
CA ARG A 162 -17.93 15.45 -10.63
C ARG A 162 -18.35 15.20 -12.08
N ALA A 163 -17.73 14.22 -12.73
CA ALA A 163 -18.00 13.82 -14.11
C ALA A 163 -19.11 12.77 -14.26
N ALA A 164 -19.47 12.05 -13.18
CA ALA A 164 -20.38 10.91 -13.24
C ALA A 164 -21.85 11.36 -13.36
N ALA A 165 -22.33 11.44 -14.61
CA ALA A 165 -23.76 11.65 -14.93
C ALA A 165 -24.72 10.72 -14.15
N PRO A 166 -24.48 9.39 -14.06
CA PRO A 166 -25.40 8.48 -13.38
C PRO A 166 -25.66 8.78 -11.91
N LEU A 167 -24.73 9.49 -11.24
CA LEU A 167 -24.94 9.91 -9.86
C LEU A 167 -25.93 11.08 -9.77
N ARG A 168 -25.92 11.98 -10.76
CA ARG A 168 -26.78 13.18 -10.76
C ARG A 168 -28.23 12.87 -11.11
N ASP A 169 -28.46 11.79 -11.86
CA ASP A 169 -29.79 11.37 -12.29
C ASP A 169 -30.55 10.60 -11.20
N LYS A 170 -29.90 10.23 -10.08
CA LYS A 170 -30.52 9.51 -8.97
C LYS A 170 -30.35 10.25 -7.64
N PRO A 171 -31.37 10.22 -6.76
CA PRO A 171 -31.31 10.91 -5.48
C PRO A 171 -30.38 10.22 -4.46
N LYS A 172 -30.18 8.90 -4.57
CA LYS A 172 -29.53 8.07 -3.54
C LYS A 172 -28.24 7.44 -4.03
N VAL A 173 -27.16 7.65 -3.28
CA VAL A 173 -25.85 7.02 -3.54
C VAL A 173 -25.41 6.22 -2.32
N ALA A 174 -25.16 4.93 -2.50
CA ALA A 174 -24.64 4.03 -1.49
C ALA A 174 -23.18 3.66 -1.80
N MET A 175 -22.27 3.95 -0.88
CA MET A 175 -20.83 3.72 -1.08
C MET A 175 -20.27 2.68 -0.12
N PHE A 176 -19.31 1.91 -0.59
CA PHE A 176 -18.64 0.92 0.25
C PHE A 176 -17.15 0.83 -0.08
N CYS A 177 -16.37 0.37 0.89
CA CYS A 177 -14.97 0.01 0.73
C CYS A 177 -14.61 -1.10 1.73
N THR A 178 -13.35 -1.54 1.74
CA THR A 178 -12.88 -2.65 2.58
C THR A 178 -13.27 -2.49 4.05
N GLY A 179 -12.85 -1.39 4.67
CA GLY A 179 -12.97 -1.18 6.12
C GLY A 179 -13.85 -0.01 6.56
N GLY A 180 -14.45 0.74 5.63
CA GLY A 180 -15.27 1.92 5.93
C GLY A 180 -14.54 3.26 5.81
N ILE A 181 -13.24 3.35 6.15
CA ILE A 181 -12.51 4.63 6.23
C ILE A 181 -12.56 5.52 4.97
N ARG A 182 -12.54 4.94 3.76
CA ARG A 182 -12.68 5.73 2.51
C ARG A 182 -14.08 6.33 2.41
N CYS A 183 -15.09 5.56 2.82
CA CYS A 183 -16.47 6.00 2.78
C CYS A 183 -16.75 7.14 3.75
N GLU A 184 -16.01 7.26 4.86
CA GLU A 184 -16.08 8.40 5.76
C GLU A 184 -15.77 9.72 5.01
N LYS A 185 -14.74 9.70 4.15
CA LYS A 185 -14.37 10.86 3.33
C LYS A 185 -15.23 11.01 2.08
N SER A 186 -15.53 9.90 1.39
CA SER A 186 -16.27 9.99 0.14
C SER A 186 -17.71 10.43 0.36
N THR A 187 -18.38 9.97 1.42
CA THR A 187 -19.76 10.42 1.71
C THR A 187 -19.79 11.89 2.12
N ALA A 188 -18.84 12.32 2.95
CA ALA A 188 -18.66 13.73 3.29
C ALA A 188 -18.42 14.61 2.06
N PHE A 189 -17.61 14.12 1.13
CA PHE A 189 -17.36 14.81 -0.13
C PHE A 189 -18.62 14.89 -1.01
N LEU A 190 -19.36 13.79 -1.21
CA LEU A 190 -20.61 13.82 -1.98
C LEU A 190 -21.64 14.76 -1.35
N ARG A 191 -21.79 14.77 -0.02
CA ARG A 191 -22.68 15.74 0.64
C ARG A 191 -22.25 17.20 0.37
N ALA A 192 -20.95 17.47 0.37
CA ALA A 192 -20.42 18.80 0.03
C ALA A 192 -20.67 19.20 -1.43
N GLU A 193 -20.70 18.23 -2.35
CA GLU A 193 -21.04 18.43 -3.77
C GLU A 193 -22.56 18.50 -4.03
N GLY A 194 -23.39 18.45 -2.97
CA GLY A 194 -24.84 18.67 -3.04
C GLY A 194 -25.68 17.41 -3.25
N PHE A 195 -25.12 16.22 -3.08
CA PHE A 195 -25.91 14.97 -3.14
C PHE A 195 -26.82 14.85 -1.91
N PRO A 196 -28.14 14.65 -2.09
CA PRO A 196 -29.10 14.76 -1.00
C PRO A 196 -29.07 13.54 -0.06
N GLU A 197 -29.02 12.33 -0.62
CA GLU A 197 -29.07 11.08 0.14
C GLU A 197 -27.80 10.25 -0.13
N VAL A 198 -26.87 10.30 0.81
CA VAL A 198 -25.58 9.62 0.69
C VAL A 198 -25.40 8.65 1.85
N TYR A 199 -25.24 7.38 1.53
CA TYR A 199 -25.11 6.28 2.47
C TYR A 199 -23.73 5.64 2.38
N HIS A 200 -23.26 5.04 3.46
CA HIS A 200 -22.19 4.07 3.36
C HIS A 200 -22.38 2.85 4.26
N LEU A 201 -21.72 1.76 3.86
CA LEU A 201 -21.69 0.52 4.63
C LEU A 201 -20.88 0.69 5.91
N GLU A 202 -21.56 0.66 7.06
CA GLU A 202 -20.94 0.71 8.37
C GLU A 202 -20.00 -0.50 8.56
N GLY A 203 -18.75 -0.21 8.90
CA GLY A 203 -17.72 -1.24 9.01
C GLY A 203 -17.22 -1.82 7.66
N GLY A 204 -17.75 -1.37 6.53
CA GLY A 204 -17.30 -1.79 5.20
C GLY A 204 -17.51 -3.27 4.91
N ILE A 205 -16.91 -3.73 3.80
CA ILE A 205 -17.05 -5.11 3.30
C ILE A 205 -16.63 -6.14 4.36
N LEU A 206 -15.58 -5.86 5.15
CA LEU A 206 -15.13 -6.80 6.18
C LEU A 206 -16.22 -7.08 7.22
N LYS A 207 -16.95 -6.07 7.67
CA LYS A 207 -18.05 -6.28 8.63
C LYS A 207 -19.20 -7.05 7.96
N TYR A 208 -19.49 -6.73 6.70
CA TYR A 208 -20.51 -7.43 5.93
C TYR A 208 -20.21 -8.94 5.78
N LEU A 209 -19.00 -9.30 5.37
CA LEU A 209 -18.56 -10.68 5.22
C LEU A 209 -18.44 -11.45 6.55
N GLU A 210 -18.39 -10.73 7.68
CA GLU A 210 -18.42 -11.32 9.01
C GLU A 210 -19.86 -11.60 9.48
N SER A 211 -20.80 -10.69 9.21
CA SER A 211 -22.14 -10.72 9.83
C SER A 211 -23.26 -11.22 8.92
N VAL A 212 -23.11 -11.10 7.60
CA VAL A 212 -24.16 -11.49 6.64
C VAL A 212 -23.90 -12.91 6.15
N PRO A 213 -24.89 -13.84 6.25
CA PRO A 213 -24.76 -15.20 5.74
C PRO A 213 -24.42 -15.22 4.24
N LYS A 214 -23.67 -16.24 3.81
CA LYS A 214 -23.17 -16.34 2.43
C LYS A 214 -24.31 -16.50 1.43
N GLU A 215 -25.37 -17.20 1.82
CA GLU A 215 -26.59 -17.44 1.07
C GLU A 215 -27.38 -16.16 0.78
N ASP A 216 -27.32 -15.18 1.68
CA ASP A 216 -27.99 -13.88 1.52
C ASP A 216 -27.07 -12.81 0.93
N SER A 217 -25.80 -13.15 0.70
CA SER A 217 -24.78 -12.21 0.28
C SER A 217 -25.03 -11.65 -1.13
N ARG A 218 -24.87 -10.34 -1.29
CA ARG A 218 -24.76 -9.65 -2.58
C ARG A 218 -23.31 -9.42 -3.01
N TRP A 219 -22.35 -9.83 -2.18
CA TRP A 219 -20.94 -9.80 -2.49
C TRP A 219 -20.55 -10.94 -3.44
N GLU A 220 -19.82 -10.60 -4.50
CA GLU A 220 -19.28 -11.51 -5.51
C GLU A 220 -17.74 -11.50 -5.45
N GLY A 221 -17.10 -12.66 -5.48
CA GLY A 221 -15.63 -12.78 -5.42
C GLY A 221 -15.04 -12.62 -4.00
N GLU A 222 -13.88 -11.99 -3.90
CA GLU A 222 -13.05 -11.91 -2.69
C GLU A 222 -12.72 -10.46 -2.32
N CYS A 223 -12.60 -10.16 -1.03
CA CYS A 223 -12.32 -8.81 -0.56
C CYS A 223 -10.82 -8.56 -0.40
N PHE A 224 -10.25 -7.66 -1.20
CA PHE A 224 -8.84 -7.28 -1.09
C PHE A 224 -8.49 -6.69 0.29
N VAL A 225 -7.38 -7.13 0.87
CA VAL A 225 -6.80 -6.60 2.12
C VAL A 225 -5.34 -6.19 1.92
N PHE A 226 -4.91 -5.15 2.63
CA PHE A 226 -3.61 -4.47 2.42
C PHE A 226 -2.44 -5.15 3.15
N ASP A 227 -2.41 -6.47 3.12
CA ASP A 227 -1.39 -7.30 3.78
C ASP A 227 -1.13 -8.60 3.02
N GLU A 228 -0.23 -9.45 3.50
CA GLU A 228 0.20 -10.65 2.76
C GLU A 228 -0.89 -11.74 2.66
N ARG A 229 -2.07 -11.57 3.26
CA ARG A 229 -3.25 -12.42 2.97
C ARG A 229 -3.87 -12.10 1.61
N VAL A 230 -3.63 -10.90 1.08
CA VAL A 230 -4.09 -10.40 -0.23
C VAL A 230 -5.60 -10.22 -0.36
N ALA A 231 -6.37 -11.24 -0.05
CA ALA A 231 -7.82 -11.19 -0.06
C ALA A 231 -8.43 -12.10 1.01
N VAL A 232 -9.64 -11.78 1.44
CA VAL A 232 -10.44 -12.58 2.36
C VAL A 232 -11.86 -12.76 1.83
N GLY A 233 -12.43 -13.93 2.08
CA GLY A 233 -13.81 -14.25 1.73
C GLY A 233 -14.76 -14.17 2.93
N HIS A 234 -15.93 -14.79 2.78
CA HIS A 234 -16.92 -14.96 3.84
C HIS A 234 -16.33 -15.57 5.11
N GLY A 235 -16.72 -15.03 6.27
CA GLY A 235 -16.13 -15.36 7.57
C GLY A 235 -14.70 -14.86 7.75
N LEU A 236 -14.26 -13.89 6.93
CA LEU A 236 -12.92 -13.29 6.95
C LEU A 236 -11.77 -14.29 6.78
N LYS A 237 -12.04 -15.41 6.10
CA LYS A 237 -11.06 -16.45 5.83
C LYS A 237 -10.13 -16.00 4.69
N PRO A 238 -8.80 -16.19 4.81
CA PRO A 238 -7.88 -15.91 3.72
C PRO A 238 -8.28 -16.66 2.43
N SER A 239 -8.20 -15.97 1.30
CA SER A 239 -8.47 -16.55 -0.02
C SER A 239 -7.17 -17.10 -0.66
N HIS A 240 -7.28 -17.55 -1.91
CA HIS A 240 -6.22 -18.17 -2.71
C HIS A 240 -5.36 -17.15 -3.48
N TYR A 241 -5.73 -15.86 -3.45
CA TYR A 241 -4.98 -14.81 -4.13
C TYR A 241 -3.59 -14.59 -3.54
N GLU A 242 -2.64 -14.31 -4.42
CA GLU A 242 -1.30 -13.86 -4.08
C GLU A 242 -1.00 -12.50 -4.70
N LEU A 243 0.03 -11.80 -4.23
CA LEU A 243 0.47 -10.55 -4.87
C LEU A 243 1.53 -10.87 -5.91
N CYS A 244 1.35 -10.36 -7.13
CA CYS A 244 2.46 -10.25 -8.06
C CYS A 244 3.59 -9.49 -7.39
N ARG A 245 4.75 -10.12 -7.23
CA ARG A 245 5.89 -9.52 -6.52
C ARG A 245 6.49 -8.33 -7.27
N SER A 246 6.10 -8.10 -8.52
CA SER A 246 6.52 -6.96 -9.35
C SER A 246 5.58 -5.76 -9.24
N CYS A 247 4.30 -5.92 -9.60
CA CYS A 247 3.33 -4.81 -9.65
C CYS A 247 2.37 -4.76 -8.46
N ARG A 248 2.34 -5.78 -7.59
CA ARG A 248 1.43 -5.90 -6.44
C ARG A 248 -0.05 -6.03 -6.81
N THR A 249 -0.38 -6.30 -8.07
CA THR A 249 -1.73 -6.73 -8.45
C THR A 249 -2.00 -8.13 -7.87
N PRO A 250 -3.21 -8.41 -7.35
CA PRO A 250 -3.63 -9.76 -7.00
C PRO A 250 -3.55 -10.70 -8.21
N ILE A 251 -3.11 -11.92 -7.99
CA ILE A 251 -3.01 -12.99 -8.99
C ILE A 251 -3.49 -14.30 -8.38
N ASP A 252 -4.16 -15.13 -9.18
CA ASP A 252 -4.65 -16.46 -8.81
C ASP A 252 -3.88 -17.56 -9.56
N ALA A 253 -4.35 -18.80 -9.50
CA ALA A 253 -3.75 -19.92 -10.21
C ALA A 253 -3.83 -19.77 -11.75
N THR A 254 -4.90 -19.15 -12.25
CA THR A 254 -5.12 -18.88 -13.68
C THR A 254 -4.05 -17.93 -14.19
N GLU A 255 -3.88 -16.78 -13.52
CA GLU A 255 -2.90 -15.78 -13.87
C GLU A 255 -1.46 -16.29 -13.71
N LYS A 256 -1.21 -17.20 -12.77
CA LYS A 256 0.09 -17.88 -12.62
C LYS A 256 0.40 -18.87 -13.76
N SER A 257 -0.60 -19.32 -14.49
CA SER A 257 -0.45 -20.24 -15.63
C SER A 257 -0.26 -19.51 -16.96
N SER A 258 -0.41 -18.18 -16.96
CA SER A 258 -0.17 -17.31 -18.13
C SER A 258 1.28 -17.35 -18.60
N GLU A 259 1.51 -17.29 -19.90
CA GLU A 259 2.86 -17.16 -20.50
C GLU A 259 3.60 -15.88 -20.06
N PHE A 260 2.86 -14.88 -19.60
CA PHE A 260 3.40 -13.62 -19.11
C PHE A 260 3.84 -13.67 -17.64
N TYR A 261 3.49 -14.75 -16.93
CA TYR A 261 3.85 -14.94 -15.54
C TYR A 261 5.28 -15.46 -15.39
N VAL A 262 6.07 -14.70 -14.63
CA VAL A 262 7.39 -15.13 -14.17
C VAL A 262 7.46 -14.78 -12.69
N GLU A 263 7.59 -15.80 -11.85
CA GLU A 263 7.60 -15.63 -10.40
C GLU A 263 8.63 -14.57 -9.99
N GLY A 264 8.21 -13.61 -9.15
CA GLY A 264 9.09 -12.54 -8.72
C GLY A 264 9.23 -11.36 -9.70
N VAL A 265 8.84 -11.52 -10.98
CA VAL A 265 9.24 -10.62 -12.08
C VAL A 265 8.07 -10.01 -12.84
N SER A 266 7.07 -10.79 -13.23
CA SER A 266 5.93 -10.29 -14.00
C SER A 266 4.67 -11.14 -13.84
N CYS A 267 3.54 -10.54 -14.23
CA CYS A 267 2.27 -11.18 -14.51
C CYS A 267 1.69 -10.53 -15.79
N SER A 268 0.55 -11.00 -16.29
CA SER A 268 -0.12 -10.49 -17.50
C SER A 268 -0.35 -8.98 -17.42
N ASN A 269 -0.68 -8.46 -16.23
CA ASN A 269 -0.88 -7.02 -16.03
C ASN A 269 0.38 -6.16 -16.20
N CYS A 270 1.57 -6.68 -15.93
CA CYS A 270 2.78 -5.85 -15.89
C CYS A 270 3.93 -6.29 -16.79
N TYR A 271 3.81 -7.43 -17.46
CA TYR A 271 4.84 -7.99 -18.34
C TYR A 271 5.35 -6.99 -19.39
N ALA A 272 4.43 -6.29 -20.06
CA ALA A 272 4.73 -5.30 -21.10
C ALA A 272 5.13 -3.92 -20.53
N GLN A 273 4.90 -3.66 -19.25
CA GLN A 273 5.11 -2.33 -18.65
C GLN A 273 6.50 -2.12 -18.07
N LYS A 274 7.34 -3.17 -17.97
CA LYS A 274 8.65 -3.11 -17.30
C LYS A 274 9.79 -3.07 -18.31
N SER A 275 10.70 -2.11 -18.11
CA SER A 275 11.97 -2.06 -18.87
C SER A 275 12.86 -3.27 -18.58
N ALA A 276 13.77 -3.58 -19.50
CA ALA A 276 14.74 -4.67 -19.34
C ALA A 276 15.58 -4.53 -18.05
N ALA A 277 16.02 -3.31 -17.73
CA ALA A 277 16.75 -3.03 -16.49
C ALA A 277 15.92 -3.35 -15.24
N LYS A 278 14.63 -2.99 -15.24
CA LYS A 278 13.72 -3.31 -14.14
C LYS A 278 13.50 -4.81 -14.00
N LYS A 279 13.33 -5.53 -15.13
CA LYS A 279 13.20 -6.99 -15.16
C LYS A 279 14.44 -7.67 -14.56
N ARG A 280 15.65 -7.23 -14.91
CA ARG A 280 16.90 -7.75 -14.31
C ARG A 280 16.97 -7.55 -12.80
N GLY A 281 16.61 -6.37 -12.29
CA GLY A 281 16.59 -6.13 -10.84
C GLY A 281 15.57 -6.99 -10.10
N LEU A 282 14.42 -7.27 -10.73
CA LEU A 282 13.40 -8.15 -10.15
C LEU A 282 13.85 -9.61 -10.14
N LEU A 283 14.49 -10.08 -11.21
CA LEU A 283 15.10 -11.41 -11.29
C LEU A 283 16.15 -11.60 -10.19
N GLU A 284 17.04 -10.63 -10.01
CA GLU A 284 18.06 -10.72 -8.96
C GLU A 284 17.44 -10.74 -7.57
N ARG A 285 16.42 -9.91 -7.30
CA ARG A 285 15.68 -9.99 -6.04
C ARG A 285 15.04 -11.36 -5.84
N GLN A 286 14.41 -11.94 -6.87
CA GLN A 286 13.81 -13.27 -6.78
C GLN A 286 14.86 -14.35 -6.49
N ARG A 287 16.02 -14.28 -7.14
CA ARG A 287 17.16 -15.15 -6.86
C ARG A 287 17.61 -15.05 -5.41
N GLN A 288 17.73 -13.83 -4.87
CA GLN A 288 18.11 -13.63 -3.47
C GLN A 288 17.07 -14.19 -2.48
N VAL A 289 15.78 -14.09 -2.81
CA VAL A 289 14.70 -14.73 -2.05
C VAL A 289 14.85 -16.25 -2.05
N GLN A 290 15.06 -16.87 -3.23
CA GLN A 290 15.25 -18.32 -3.35
C GLN A 290 16.48 -18.79 -2.58
N LEU A 291 17.60 -18.09 -2.70
CA LEU A 291 18.83 -18.40 -1.94
C LEU A 291 18.61 -18.32 -0.43
N ALA A 292 17.82 -17.36 0.05
CA ALA A 292 17.50 -17.25 1.47
C ALA A 292 16.57 -18.38 1.94
N ASN A 293 15.55 -18.72 1.15
CA ASN A 293 14.65 -19.85 1.44
C ASN A 293 15.43 -21.16 1.53
N ASN A 294 16.37 -21.42 0.60
CA ASN A 294 17.23 -22.61 0.64
C ASN A 294 18.12 -22.66 1.91
N ARG A 295 18.36 -21.52 2.54
CA ARG A 295 19.11 -21.40 3.81
C ARG A 295 18.19 -21.35 5.04
N ASN A 296 16.88 -21.48 4.89
CA ASN A 296 15.87 -21.24 5.94
C ASN A 296 16.02 -19.86 6.60
N GLN A 297 16.43 -18.86 5.83
CA GLN A 297 16.63 -17.47 6.28
C GLN A 297 15.56 -16.56 5.68
N ALA A 298 15.15 -15.54 6.43
CA ALA A 298 14.31 -14.49 5.90
C ALA A 298 15.12 -13.55 5.00
N HIS A 299 14.56 -13.17 3.85
CA HIS A 299 15.10 -12.11 2.99
C HIS A 299 14.25 -10.83 3.05
N ILE A 300 12.94 -10.98 2.88
CA ILE A 300 12.02 -9.85 2.81
C ILE A 300 11.79 -9.26 4.20
N GLY A 301 12.01 -7.95 4.30
CA GLY A 301 11.74 -7.18 5.52
C GLY A 301 12.81 -7.28 6.61
N MET A 302 13.93 -7.95 6.35
CA MET A 302 15.09 -7.95 7.23
C MET A 302 15.65 -6.54 7.42
N ARG A 303 16.01 -6.19 8.66
CA ARG A 303 16.93 -5.07 8.92
C ARG A 303 18.34 -5.60 8.64
N LEU A 304 19.01 -5.02 7.65
CA LEU A 304 20.43 -5.28 7.45
C LEU A 304 21.18 -4.53 8.54
N GLU A 305 21.84 -5.25 9.43
CA GLU A 305 22.79 -4.63 10.34
C GLU A 305 23.89 -3.98 9.50
N PRO A 306 24.29 -2.73 9.79
CA PRO A 306 25.43 -2.12 9.13
C PRO A 306 26.63 -3.06 9.29
N LYS A 307 27.22 -3.51 8.18
CA LYS A 307 28.46 -4.27 8.26
C LYS A 307 29.48 -3.43 9.02
N LYS A 308 29.94 -3.89 10.19
CA LYS A 308 31.10 -3.30 10.87
C LYS A 308 32.21 -3.22 9.82
N LYS A 309 32.67 -2.01 9.49
CA LYS A 309 33.85 -1.84 8.63
C LYS A 309 34.95 -2.66 9.30
N ALA A 310 35.44 -3.70 8.63
CA ALA A 310 36.62 -4.41 9.10
C ALA A 310 37.73 -3.36 9.21
N ALA A 311 38.26 -3.17 10.42
CA ALA A 311 39.46 -2.38 10.60
C ALA A 311 40.54 -3.05 9.75
N ARG A 312 41.00 -2.37 8.70
CA ARG A 312 42.23 -2.77 8.03
C ARG A 312 43.33 -2.63 9.06
N ALA A 313 43.81 -3.76 9.60
CA ALA A 313 45.02 -3.80 10.39
C ALA A 313 46.13 -3.12 9.57
N GLY A 314 46.74 -2.10 10.17
CA GLY A 314 47.86 -1.39 9.57
C GLY A 314 48.98 -2.37 9.27
N VAL A 315 49.49 -2.31 8.04
CA VAL A 315 50.80 -2.85 7.72
C VAL A 315 51.80 -1.95 8.43
N GLU A 316 52.51 -2.48 9.43
CA GLU A 316 53.70 -1.86 10.01
C GLU A 316 54.73 -1.66 8.90
N LEU A 317 55.02 -0.40 8.57
CA LEU A 317 56.21 -0.04 7.82
C LEU A 317 57.37 0.10 8.81
N ILE A 318 58.14 -0.97 8.90
CA ILE A 318 59.52 -0.97 9.40
C ILE A 318 60.40 -0.15 8.45
N GLY A 319 61.19 0.79 9.00
CA GLY A 319 62.38 1.33 8.35
C GLY A 319 62.47 2.85 8.33
N GLU A 320 62.97 3.43 9.42
CA GLU A 320 63.59 4.76 9.42
C GLU A 320 64.81 4.74 8.48
N ALA A 321 64.92 5.74 7.60
CA ALA A 321 66.18 6.08 6.93
C ALA A 321 66.36 7.60 6.88
N ASN A 322 67.46 8.01 7.48
CA ASN A 322 68.03 9.33 7.76
C ASN A 322 68.13 10.27 6.53
N PRO A 323 67.79 11.57 6.63
CA PRO A 323 67.90 12.51 5.53
C PRO A 323 69.22 13.28 5.59
N ASP A 324 70.29 12.70 5.05
CA ASP A 324 71.53 13.45 4.78
C ASP A 324 72.32 12.77 3.66
N ASN A 325 71.98 13.08 2.40
CA ASN A 325 73.00 13.30 1.37
C ASN A 325 72.41 14.00 0.14
N LEU A 326 72.74 15.29 0.01
CA LEU A 326 72.54 16.10 -1.17
C LEU A 326 73.75 15.91 -2.10
N THR A 327 73.57 15.22 -3.23
CA THR A 327 74.41 15.46 -4.43
C THR A 327 73.58 15.40 -5.71
N ARG A 328 73.37 16.60 -6.24
CA ARG A 328 73.00 17.01 -7.61
C ARG A 328 73.78 16.26 -8.70
N VAL A 329 73.10 15.63 -9.67
CA VAL A 329 73.51 15.56 -11.10
C VAL A 329 72.29 15.32 -12.02
N GLU A 330 72.01 16.33 -12.85
CA GLU A 330 71.54 16.39 -14.25
C GLU A 330 70.26 15.67 -14.78
N LYS A 331 69.43 16.49 -15.44
CA LYS A 331 68.41 16.12 -16.45
C LYS A 331 69.07 15.85 -17.81
N PRO A 332 68.37 15.11 -18.68
CA PRO A 332 68.14 15.64 -20.03
C PRO A 332 66.65 15.67 -20.45
N ALA A 333 66.39 16.66 -21.28
CA ALA A 333 65.22 16.92 -22.14
C ALA A 333 64.99 15.76 -23.13
N SER A 334 63.96 15.62 -23.97
CA SER A 334 62.72 16.30 -24.37
C SER A 334 62.11 15.42 -25.49
N THR A 335 61.00 15.87 -26.11
CA THR A 335 60.38 15.41 -27.39
C THR A 335 59.28 14.35 -27.24
N THR A 336 58.10 14.39 -27.89
CA THR A 336 57.45 15.33 -28.82
C THR A 336 55.95 14.99 -28.90
N ALA A 337 55.12 15.99 -29.23
CA ALA A 337 53.69 15.89 -29.52
C ALA A 337 53.41 15.69 -31.03
N VAL A 338 52.28 15.06 -31.39
CA VAL A 338 51.61 15.07 -32.71
C VAL A 338 50.11 14.80 -32.45
N SER A 339 49.22 15.80 -32.33
CA SER A 339 48.40 16.50 -33.36
C SER A 339 47.32 15.67 -34.10
N SER A 340 46.07 16.09 -33.93
CA SER A 340 44.84 15.75 -34.71
C SER A 340 44.89 16.31 -36.16
N PRO A 341 43.91 15.97 -37.05
CA PRO A 341 42.67 16.78 -37.21
C PRO A 341 41.39 15.93 -37.51
N ALA A 342 40.19 16.30 -37.07
CA ALA A 342 39.16 17.20 -37.65
C ALA A 342 38.47 16.70 -38.95
N GLY A 343 37.13 16.76 -38.98
CA GLY A 343 36.29 16.51 -40.16
C GLY A 343 34.79 16.62 -39.84
N ASP A 344 34.21 17.80 -40.13
CA ASP A 344 32.79 18.16 -40.10
C ASP A 344 31.94 17.43 -41.16
N ALA A 345 30.62 17.31 -40.92
CA ALA A 345 29.60 17.70 -41.90
C ALA A 345 28.17 17.64 -41.31
N ASP A 346 27.48 18.75 -41.50
CA ASP A 346 26.07 19.06 -41.28
C ASP A 346 25.16 18.43 -42.37
N VAL A 347 23.84 18.43 -42.15
CA VAL A 347 22.70 18.55 -43.10
C VAL A 347 21.42 17.88 -42.53
N GLY A 348 20.50 18.71 -42.04
CA GLY A 348 19.22 18.97 -42.72
C GLY A 348 18.06 17.94 -42.71
N ALA A 349 16.90 18.47 -42.28
CA ALA A 349 15.54 18.26 -42.83
C ALA A 349 14.56 17.23 -42.20
N SER A 350 13.60 17.78 -41.45
CA SER A 350 12.14 17.71 -41.67
C SER A 350 11.52 16.44 -42.28
N ARG A 351 10.62 15.78 -41.52
CA ARG A 351 9.22 15.55 -41.96
C ARG A 351 8.30 15.08 -40.84
N ARG A 352 7.22 15.85 -40.64
CA ARG A 352 5.96 15.44 -39.99
C ARG A 352 5.28 14.36 -40.82
N VAL A 353 4.79 13.29 -40.19
CA VAL A 353 3.61 12.55 -40.68
C VAL A 353 2.76 12.15 -39.48
N ARG A 354 1.58 12.77 -39.39
CA ARG A 354 0.40 12.26 -38.67
C ARG A 354 -0.18 11.10 -39.47
N ARG A 355 -0.67 10.04 -38.80
CA ARG A 355 -1.94 9.37 -39.15
C ARG A 355 -2.32 8.34 -38.07
N ARG A 356 -3.41 8.66 -37.37
CA ARG A 356 -4.46 7.77 -36.84
C ARG A 356 -5.37 7.34 -38.02
N PRO A 357 -6.32 6.39 -37.90
CA PRO A 357 -7.20 6.09 -36.76
C PRO A 357 -6.58 5.25 -35.66
#